data_AF-A0A2V6K0E9-F1
#
_entry.id   AF-A0A2V6K0E9-F1
#
_cell.length_a   1.000
_cell.length_b   1.000
_cell.length_c   1.000
_cell.angle_alpha   90.00
_cell.angle_beta   90.00
_cell.angle_gamma   90.00
#
_symmetry.space_group_name_H-M   'P 1'
#
loop_
_entity.id
_entity.type
_entity.pdbx_description
1 polymer ?
#
loop_
_entity_poly.entity_id
_entity_poly.type
_entity_poly.pdbx_seq_one_letter_code
_entity_poly.pdbx_strand_id
1 'polypeptide(L)'
;MLTVLNLAIGIAFIYLLFSLVVSALNEFWLSYLDKRADFLKQGLQQLLQDSNKVTQVLEHGLVDALSRATNGNPAYIGAEPFTAAVLDIVKAANPNTIRNISDFQTSVAALPDSKFKQSLTAILDAADNDLTSFKKGIADWYNRSMDRVSGWYKRYAQKWLLGLALALAVACNVDTIHIIQSLSSDPKLLADTVTQAISTAKAGTAGQVVTPHTEPAGAAQPSPGPAEDTTQNLSQLINNANAAMTKLSNVSVPIGWSQAQMQYLYDPGHFVGALLGWFLTGLAASLGAPFWFDTLQRFVNIRSNGRAPNEKDIGTKKDG
;
A
#
# COMPACT_ATOMS: atom_id res chain seq x y z
N MET A 1 29.00 19.86 -8.90
CA MET A 1 28.08 19.40 -7.83
C MET A 1 26.63 19.84 -8.07
N LEU A 2 26.36 21.10 -8.45
CA LEU A 2 24.99 21.60 -8.66
C LEU A 2 24.22 20.90 -9.80
N THR A 3 24.90 20.54 -10.90
CA THR A 3 24.26 19.87 -12.07
C THR A 3 23.77 18.47 -11.75
N VAL A 4 24.58 17.66 -11.08
CA VAL A 4 24.20 16.30 -10.66
C VAL A 4 23.06 16.33 -9.65
N LEU A 5 23.09 17.28 -8.69
CA LEU A 5 22.00 17.47 -7.74
C LEU A 5 20.70 17.91 -8.44
N ASN A 6 20.77 18.83 -9.39
CA ASN A 6 19.60 19.24 -10.19
C ASN A 6 19.03 18.07 -11.00
N LEU A 7 19.89 17.24 -11.61
CA LEU A 7 19.47 16.04 -12.32
C LEU A 7 18.76 15.06 -11.39
N ALA A 8 19.31 14.82 -10.19
CA ALA A 8 18.68 13.97 -9.18
C ALA A 8 17.31 14.51 -8.72
N ILE A 9 17.18 15.83 -8.52
CA ILE A 9 15.90 16.49 -8.20
C ILE A 9 14.88 16.27 -9.34
N GLY A 10 15.30 16.44 -10.59
CA GLY A 10 14.43 16.24 -11.75
C GLY A 10 13.92 14.80 -11.87
N ILE A 11 14.82 13.82 -11.73
CA ILE A 11 14.48 12.39 -11.78
C ILE A 11 13.53 12.02 -10.63
N ALA A 12 13.85 12.42 -9.39
CA ALA A 12 13.00 12.15 -8.23
C ALA A 12 11.61 12.76 -8.38
N PHE A 13 11.52 13.96 -8.98
CA PHE A 13 10.25 14.60 -9.26
C PHE A 13 9.43 13.83 -10.30
N ILE A 14 10.04 13.38 -11.40
CA ILE A 14 9.34 12.60 -12.43
C ILE A 14 8.84 11.27 -11.86
N TYR A 15 9.67 10.58 -11.06
CA TYR A 15 9.23 9.37 -10.37
C TYR A 15 8.11 9.62 -9.36
N LEU A 16 8.14 10.73 -8.63
CA LEU A 16 7.02 11.13 -7.77
C LEU A 16 5.73 11.27 -8.58
N LEU A 17 5.76 12.03 -9.68
CA LEU A 17 4.57 12.27 -10.52
C LEU A 17 4.03 10.95 -11.10
N PHE A 18 4.91 10.11 -11.63
CA PHE A 18 4.49 8.82 -12.19
C PHE A 18 3.97 7.87 -11.10
N SER A 19 4.59 7.84 -9.92
CA SER A 19 4.12 7.04 -8.78
C SER A 19 2.75 7.48 -8.28
N LEU A 20 2.40 8.78 -8.35
CA LEU A 20 1.05 9.27 -8.01
C LEU A 20 0.00 8.70 -8.96
N VAL A 21 0.29 8.66 -10.26
CA VAL A 21 -0.60 8.05 -11.27
C VAL A 21 -0.76 6.55 -11.03
N VAL A 22 0.35 5.83 -10.82
CA VAL A 22 0.33 4.39 -10.51
C VAL A 22 -0.45 4.10 -9.24
N SER A 23 -0.32 4.94 -8.20
CA SER A 23 -1.05 4.79 -6.94
C SER A 23 -2.56 4.93 -7.12
N ALA A 24 -3.02 5.93 -7.89
CA ALA A 24 -4.44 6.13 -8.17
C ALA A 24 -5.04 4.97 -8.98
N LEU A 25 -4.31 4.46 -9.97
CA LEU A 25 -4.75 3.30 -10.76
C LEU A 25 -4.77 2.00 -9.95
N ASN A 26 -3.79 1.82 -9.06
CA ASN A 26 -3.78 0.69 -8.14
C ASN A 26 -4.98 0.74 -7.18
N GLU A 27 -5.31 1.92 -6.65
CA GLU A 27 -6.48 2.07 -5.77
C GLU A 27 -7.80 1.88 -6.50
N PHE A 28 -7.93 2.35 -7.76
CA PHE A 28 -9.10 2.05 -8.59
C PHE A 28 -9.31 0.54 -8.74
N TRP A 29 -8.21 -0.19 -8.99
CA TRP A 29 -8.24 -1.64 -9.13
C TRP A 29 -8.55 -2.37 -7.81
N LEU A 30 -7.97 -1.93 -6.70
CA LEU A 30 -8.22 -2.50 -5.37
C LEU A 30 -9.61 -2.19 -4.82
N SER A 31 -10.18 -1.03 -5.17
CA SER A 31 -11.54 -0.64 -4.78
C SER A 31 -12.59 -1.47 -5.50
N TYR A 32 -12.33 -1.85 -6.76
CA TYR A 32 -13.24 -2.67 -7.56
C TYR A 32 -13.15 -4.17 -7.26
N LEU A 33 -12.06 -4.63 -6.64
CA LEU A 33 -11.80 -6.03 -6.37
C LEU A 33 -11.78 -6.31 -4.87
N ASP A 34 -12.79 -7.03 -4.38
CA ASP A 34 -12.92 -7.52 -3.00
C ASP A 34 -11.87 -8.58 -2.59
N LYS A 35 -10.67 -8.50 -3.16
CA LYS A 35 -9.56 -9.44 -2.95
C LYS A 35 -9.17 -9.55 -1.48
N ARG A 36 -9.34 -8.50 -0.68
CA ARG A 36 -9.11 -8.58 0.77
C ARG A 36 -10.07 -9.54 1.45
N ALA A 37 -11.35 -9.45 1.10
CA ALA A 37 -12.37 -10.35 1.61
C ALA A 37 -12.13 -11.79 1.11
N ASP A 38 -11.67 -11.95 -0.14
CA ASP A 38 -11.25 -13.27 -0.68
C ASP A 38 -10.09 -13.87 0.13
N PHE A 39 -9.04 -13.10 0.40
CA PHE A 39 -7.86 -13.57 1.15
C PHE A 39 -8.21 -13.87 2.60
N LEU A 40 -9.07 -13.06 3.23
CA LEU A 40 -9.56 -13.34 4.57
C LEU A 40 -10.36 -14.65 4.60
N LYS A 41 -11.28 -14.85 3.66
CA LYS A 41 -12.04 -16.09 3.53
C LYS A 41 -11.14 -17.30 3.32
N GLN A 42 -10.14 -17.19 2.44
CA GLN A 42 -9.13 -18.24 2.25
C GLN A 42 -8.32 -18.51 3.53
N GLY A 43 -7.98 -17.46 4.28
CA GLY A 43 -7.34 -17.56 5.58
C GLY A 43 -8.18 -18.34 6.58
N LEU A 44 -9.47 -18.04 6.68
CA LEU A 44 -10.43 -18.75 7.52
C LEU A 44 -10.60 -20.22 7.07
N GLN A 45 -10.65 -20.47 5.77
CA GLN A 45 -10.71 -21.83 5.22
C GLN A 45 -9.48 -22.66 5.62
N GLN A 46 -8.29 -22.07 5.59
CA GLN A 46 -7.08 -22.78 6.03
C GLN A 46 -6.99 -22.93 7.55
N LEU A 47 -7.54 -21.96 8.30
CA LEU A 47 -7.54 -21.97 9.76
C LEU A 47 -8.48 -23.05 10.31
N LEU A 48 -9.74 -23.01 9.85
CA LEU A 48 -10.80 -23.89 10.35
C LEU A 48 -10.80 -25.25 9.63
N GLN A 49 -10.35 -25.29 8.37
CA GLN A 49 -10.39 -26.48 7.49
C GLN A 49 -11.78 -27.11 7.38
N ASP A 50 -12.83 -26.29 7.54
CA ASP A 50 -14.23 -26.70 7.51
C ASP A 50 -15.04 -25.55 6.90
N SER A 51 -15.52 -25.75 5.68
CA SER A 51 -16.27 -24.74 4.93
C SER A 51 -17.55 -24.32 5.64
N ASN A 52 -18.23 -25.23 6.34
CA ASN A 52 -19.47 -24.91 7.05
C ASN A 52 -19.18 -24.01 8.24
N LYS A 53 -18.09 -24.27 8.97
CA LYS A 53 -17.65 -23.43 10.09
C LYS A 53 -17.20 -22.05 9.64
N VAL A 54 -16.55 -21.94 8.49
CA VAL A 54 -16.22 -20.63 7.90
C VAL A 54 -17.48 -19.83 7.64
N THR A 55 -18.49 -20.43 7.01
CA THR A 55 -19.78 -19.76 6.76
C THR A 55 -20.44 -19.32 8.07
N GLN A 56 -20.49 -20.19 9.08
CA GLN A 56 -21.05 -19.84 10.40
C GLN A 56 -20.30 -18.68 11.08
N VAL A 57 -18.97 -18.62 10.94
CA VAL A 57 -18.17 -17.49 11.46
C VAL A 57 -18.53 -16.20 10.71
N LEU A 58 -18.66 -16.25 9.39
CA LEU A 58 -18.96 -15.08 8.57
C LEU A 58 -20.38 -14.54 8.80
N GLU A 59 -21.36 -15.43 9.00
CA GLU A 59 -22.77 -15.08 9.29
C GLU A 59 -23.00 -14.69 10.75
N HIS A 60 -22.00 -14.84 11.62
CA HIS A 60 -22.12 -14.47 13.02
C HIS A 60 -22.36 -12.95 13.16
N GLY A 61 -23.33 -12.52 13.97
CA GLY A 61 -23.76 -11.11 14.00
C GLY A 61 -22.65 -10.08 14.26
N LEU A 62 -21.63 -10.42 15.07
CA LEU A 62 -20.47 -9.53 15.29
C LEU A 62 -19.51 -9.45 14.11
N VAL A 63 -19.53 -10.45 13.23
CA VAL A 63 -18.70 -10.54 12.02
C VAL A 63 -19.44 -9.98 10.82
N ASP A 64 -20.71 -10.35 10.64
CA ASP A 64 -21.56 -9.84 9.55
C ASP A 64 -21.76 -8.33 9.64
N ALA A 65 -21.81 -7.76 10.86
CA ALA A 65 -21.85 -6.30 11.05
C ALA A 65 -20.62 -5.56 10.49
N LEU A 66 -19.51 -6.26 10.20
CA LEU A 66 -18.32 -5.69 9.56
C LEU A 66 -18.40 -5.71 8.03
N SER A 67 -19.41 -6.37 7.46
CA SER A 67 -19.64 -6.46 6.02
C SER A 67 -20.35 -5.21 5.49
N ARG A 68 -20.10 -4.86 4.23
CA ARG A 68 -20.79 -3.74 3.54
C ARG A 68 -22.26 -4.04 3.23
N ALA A 69 -22.61 -5.32 3.18
CA ALA A 69 -23.96 -5.82 2.94
C ALA A 69 -24.22 -7.00 3.88
N THR A 70 -25.49 -7.22 4.23
CA THR A 70 -25.93 -8.37 5.04
C THR A 70 -25.52 -9.68 4.39
N ASN A 71 -24.96 -10.60 5.17
CA ASN A 71 -24.33 -11.85 4.72
C ASN A 71 -23.22 -11.62 3.69
N GLY A 72 -22.54 -10.48 3.75
CA GLY A 72 -21.41 -10.14 2.92
C GLY A 72 -20.11 -10.78 3.42
N ASN A 73 -19.05 -10.68 2.62
CA ASN A 73 -17.71 -11.01 3.11
C ASN A 73 -17.05 -9.73 3.64
N PRO A 74 -16.71 -9.66 4.94
CA PRO A 74 -16.01 -8.51 5.47
C PRO A 74 -14.58 -8.47 4.93
N ALA A 75 -14.04 -7.27 4.73
CA ALA A 75 -12.65 -7.10 4.30
C ALA A 75 -11.64 -7.36 5.43
N TYR A 76 -12.11 -7.32 6.69
CA TYR A 76 -11.31 -7.51 7.89
C TYR A 76 -12.18 -8.02 9.04
N ILE A 77 -11.61 -8.89 9.88
CA ILE A 77 -12.22 -9.36 11.13
C ILE A 77 -11.19 -9.24 12.25
N GLY A 78 -11.55 -8.61 13.37
CA GLY A 78 -10.70 -8.56 14.55
C GLY A 78 -10.70 -9.88 15.33
N ALA A 79 -9.70 -10.09 16.19
CA ALA A 79 -9.62 -11.30 17.01
C ALA A 79 -10.81 -11.47 17.96
N GLU A 80 -11.36 -10.37 18.49
CA GLU A 80 -12.53 -10.39 19.38
C GLU A 80 -13.80 -10.93 18.70
N PRO A 81 -14.30 -10.34 17.58
CA PRO A 81 -15.50 -10.84 16.91
C PRO A 81 -15.31 -12.27 16.38
N PHE A 82 -14.10 -12.61 15.91
CA PHE A 82 -13.77 -14.00 15.54
C PHE A 82 -13.87 -14.95 16.74
N THR A 83 -13.26 -14.58 17.87
CA THR A 83 -13.26 -15.42 19.08
C THR A 83 -14.68 -15.63 19.58
N ALA A 84 -15.49 -14.57 19.63
CA ALA A 84 -16.90 -14.67 19.99
C ALA A 84 -17.66 -15.62 19.06
N ALA A 85 -17.47 -15.50 17.74
CA ALA A 85 -18.09 -16.38 16.76
C ALA A 85 -17.71 -17.85 16.96
N VAL A 86 -16.43 -18.15 17.17
CA VAL A 86 -15.95 -19.52 17.43
C VAL A 86 -16.55 -20.08 18.72
N LEU A 87 -16.62 -19.29 19.79
CA LEU A 87 -17.22 -19.74 21.05
C LEU A 87 -18.71 -20.05 20.86
N ASP A 88 -19.45 -19.23 20.12
CA ASP A 88 -20.88 -19.42 19.87
C ASP A 88 -21.15 -20.63 18.96
N ILE A 89 -20.28 -20.91 18.00
CA ILE A 89 -20.32 -22.12 17.17
C ILE A 89 -20.12 -23.39 18.01
N VAL A 90 -19.23 -23.36 19.02
CA VAL A 90 -18.95 -24.51 19.90
C VAL A 90 -20.05 -24.65 20.96
N LYS A 91 -20.44 -23.54 21.57
CA LYS A 91 -21.48 -23.45 22.59
C LYS A 91 -22.19 -22.11 22.46
N ALA A 92 -23.35 -22.13 21.81
CA ALA A 92 -24.18 -20.95 21.62
C ALA A 92 -24.40 -20.20 22.94
N ALA A 93 -24.23 -18.88 22.90
CA ALA A 93 -24.53 -18.01 24.02
C ALA A 93 -26.03 -18.04 24.33
N ASN A 94 -26.35 -18.02 25.63
CA ASN A 94 -27.73 -17.89 26.10
C ASN A 94 -27.76 -16.71 27.08
N PRO A 95 -28.66 -15.73 26.91
CA PRO A 95 -28.76 -14.57 27.81
C PRO A 95 -28.94 -14.94 29.29
N ASN A 96 -29.47 -16.13 29.57
CA ASN A 96 -29.79 -16.60 30.91
C ASN A 96 -28.73 -17.54 31.49
N THR A 97 -27.59 -17.74 30.81
CA THR A 97 -26.58 -18.72 31.25
C THR A 97 -25.17 -18.21 31.07
N ILE A 98 -24.41 -18.19 32.17
CA ILE A 98 -22.96 -17.91 32.14
C ILE A 98 -22.26 -19.16 31.62
N ARG A 99 -21.48 -19.01 30.53
CA ARG A 99 -20.66 -20.09 29.98
C ARG A 99 -19.41 -20.27 30.85
N ASN A 100 -19.17 -21.51 31.28
CA ASN A 100 -17.97 -21.90 32.00
C ASN A 100 -17.05 -22.71 31.10
N ILE A 101 -15.79 -22.89 31.52
CA ILE A 101 -14.82 -23.68 30.75
C ILE A 101 -15.27 -25.15 30.55
N SER A 102 -15.97 -25.72 31.53
CA SER A 102 -16.47 -27.10 31.50
C SER A 102 -17.51 -27.33 30.39
N ASP A 103 -18.31 -26.30 30.09
CA ASP A 103 -19.25 -26.33 28.97
C ASP A 103 -18.50 -26.50 27.65
N PHE A 104 -17.39 -25.77 27.48
CA PHE A 104 -16.54 -25.86 26.29
C PHE A 104 -15.77 -27.17 26.22
N GLN A 105 -15.26 -27.69 27.34
CA GLN A 105 -14.63 -29.02 27.37
C GLN A 105 -15.58 -30.11 26.87
N THR A 106 -16.83 -30.07 27.35
CA THR A 106 -17.87 -31.02 26.94
C THR A 106 -18.23 -30.85 25.46
N SER A 107 -18.51 -29.61 25.03
CA SER A 107 -18.87 -29.30 23.64
C SER A 107 -17.75 -29.64 22.65
N VAL A 108 -16.49 -29.35 22.97
CA VAL A 108 -15.35 -29.65 22.10
C VAL A 108 -15.12 -31.16 22.01
N ALA A 109 -15.25 -31.90 23.12
CA ALA A 109 -15.15 -33.36 23.11
C ALA A 109 -16.21 -34.00 22.19
N ALA A 110 -17.42 -33.44 22.15
CA ALA A 110 -18.53 -33.89 21.33
C ALA A 110 -18.40 -33.54 19.83
N LEU A 111 -17.46 -32.67 19.44
CA LEU A 111 -17.26 -32.34 18.03
C LEU A 111 -16.82 -33.58 17.22
N PRO A 112 -17.20 -33.67 15.93
CA PRO A 112 -16.61 -34.65 15.02
C PRO A 112 -15.09 -34.46 14.88
N ASP A 113 -14.39 -35.55 14.64
CA ASP A 113 -12.93 -35.51 14.48
C ASP A 113 -12.55 -34.66 13.27
N SER A 114 -11.85 -33.56 13.54
CA SER A 114 -11.51 -32.52 12.58
C SER A 114 -10.28 -31.74 13.06
N LYS A 115 -9.62 -31.02 12.16
CA LYS A 115 -8.52 -30.11 12.54
C LYS A 115 -9.00 -28.96 13.43
N PHE A 116 -10.25 -28.53 13.26
CA PHE A 116 -10.90 -27.59 14.15
C PHE A 116 -10.99 -28.12 15.59
N LYS A 117 -11.51 -29.35 15.77
CA LYS A 117 -11.55 -30.02 17.09
C LYS A 117 -10.15 -30.16 17.69
N GLN A 118 -9.18 -30.68 16.92
CA GLN A 118 -7.80 -30.85 17.37
C GLN A 118 -7.20 -29.53 17.86
N SER A 119 -7.43 -28.43 17.14
CA SER A 119 -6.94 -27.10 17.53
C SER A 119 -7.58 -26.61 18.82
N LEU A 120 -8.91 -26.69 18.93
CA LEU A 120 -9.61 -26.28 20.15
C LEU A 120 -9.26 -27.14 21.37
N THR A 121 -9.08 -28.45 21.20
CA THR A 121 -8.62 -29.35 22.26
C THR A 121 -7.23 -28.95 22.77
N ALA A 122 -6.28 -28.66 21.88
CA ALA A 122 -4.95 -28.22 22.28
C ALA A 122 -4.97 -26.86 23.00
N ILE A 123 -5.85 -25.94 22.58
CA ILE A 123 -6.02 -24.65 23.25
C ILE A 123 -6.67 -24.83 24.63
N LEU A 124 -7.66 -25.73 24.77
CA LEU A 124 -8.27 -26.07 26.05
C LEU A 124 -7.28 -26.69 27.02
N ASP A 125 -6.45 -27.62 26.56
CA ASP A 125 -5.40 -28.27 27.35
C ASP A 125 -4.41 -27.24 27.91
N ALA A 126 -3.99 -26.28 27.07
CA ALA A 126 -3.08 -25.21 27.47
C ALA A 126 -3.73 -24.13 28.37
N ALA A 127 -5.06 -24.08 28.46
CA ALA A 127 -5.78 -23.03 29.18
C ALA A 127 -5.94 -23.30 30.69
N ASP A 128 -5.50 -24.48 31.19
CA ASP A 128 -5.52 -24.86 32.61
C ASP A 128 -6.85 -24.56 33.33
N ASN A 129 -7.97 -24.97 32.72
CA ASN A 129 -9.33 -24.72 33.20
C ASN A 129 -9.72 -23.23 33.38
N ASP A 130 -9.01 -22.30 32.75
CA ASP A 130 -9.36 -20.88 32.74
C ASP A 130 -10.02 -20.46 31.43
N LEU A 131 -11.25 -19.95 31.53
CA LEU A 131 -12.01 -19.46 30.38
C LEU A 131 -11.33 -18.23 29.73
N THR A 132 -10.66 -17.39 30.50
CA THR A 132 -9.98 -16.21 29.97
C THR A 132 -8.79 -16.63 29.10
N SER A 133 -8.00 -17.59 29.58
CA SER A 133 -6.89 -18.21 28.86
C SER A 133 -7.36 -18.96 27.62
N PHE A 134 -8.50 -19.66 27.68
CA PHE A 134 -9.09 -20.30 26.50
C PHE A 134 -9.47 -19.29 25.42
N LYS A 135 -10.18 -18.22 25.79
CA LYS A 135 -10.53 -17.12 24.87
C LYS A 135 -9.29 -16.50 24.25
N LYS A 136 -8.28 -16.21 25.07
CA LYS A 136 -7.00 -15.67 24.62
C LYS A 136 -6.30 -16.61 23.65
N GLY A 137 -6.28 -17.92 23.94
CA GLY A 137 -5.66 -18.90 23.07
C GLY A 137 -6.32 -19.01 21.69
N ILE A 138 -7.65 -18.86 21.61
CA ILE A 138 -8.37 -18.75 20.32
C ILE A 138 -7.96 -17.46 19.58
N ALA A 139 -7.92 -16.32 20.29
CA ALA A 139 -7.50 -15.06 19.71
C ALA A 139 -6.05 -15.11 19.18
N ASP A 140 -5.13 -15.70 19.95
CA ASP A 140 -3.73 -15.85 19.57
C ASP A 140 -3.56 -16.86 18.42
N TRP A 141 -4.40 -17.89 18.35
CA TRP A 141 -4.45 -18.81 17.21
C TRP A 141 -4.90 -18.11 15.94
N TYR A 142 -5.94 -17.28 16.02
CA TYR A 142 -6.41 -16.44 14.92
C TYR A 142 -5.32 -15.47 14.45
N ASN A 143 -4.74 -14.68 15.37
CA ASN A 143 -3.72 -13.68 15.05
C ASN A 143 -2.53 -14.30 14.32
N ARG A 144 -1.98 -15.41 14.82
CA ARG A 144 -0.87 -16.11 14.16
C ARG A 144 -1.22 -16.61 12.75
N SER A 145 -2.47 -17.02 12.53
CA SER A 145 -2.93 -17.41 11.20
C SER A 145 -3.07 -16.22 10.27
N MET A 146 -3.67 -15.12 10.77
CA MET A 146 -3.85 -13.91 10.00
C MET A 146 -2.54 -13.20 9.67
N ASP A 147 -1.52 -13.28 10.53
CA ASP A 147 -0.17 -12.79 10.23
C ASP A 147 0.40 -13.47 8.96
N ARG A 148 0.18 -14.78 8.82
CA ARG A 148 0.58 -15.55 7.63
C ARG A 148 -0.21 -15.13 6.39
N VAL A 149 -1.52 -14.99 6.52
CA VAL A 149 -2.42 -14.57 5.43
C VAL A 149 -2.05 -13.17 4.93
N SER A 150 -1.81 -12.24 5.85
CA SER A 150 -1.31 -10.90 5.57
C SER A 150 0.03 -10.94 4.82
N GLY A 151 0.94 -11.85 5.21
CA GLY A 151 2.20 -12.05 4.50
C GLY A 151 2.05 -12.57 3.06
N TRP A 152 1.04 -13.39 2.76
CA TRP A 152 0.75 -13.80 1.38
C TRP A 152 0.11 -12.69 0.56
N TYR A 153 -0.86 -11.98 1.15
CA TYR A 153 -1.50 -10.84 0.52
C TYR A 153 -0.47 -9.77 0.15
N LYS A 154 0.45 -9.42 1.07
CA LYS A 154 1.53 -8.45 0.81
C LYS A 154 2.37 -8.83 -0.40
N ARG A 155 2.77 -10.11 -0.51
CA ARG A 155 3.56 -10.61 -1.63
C ARG A 155 2.79 -10.59 -2.95
N TYR A 156 1.50 -10.91 -2.91
CA TYR A 156 0.63 -10.81 -4.07
C TYR A 156 0.49 -9.35 -4.53
N ALA A 157 0.13 -8.45 -3.61
CA ALA A 157 -0.08 -7.03 -3.89
C ALA A 157 1.18 -6.35 -4.42
N GLN A 158 2.36 -6.66 -3.87
CA GLN A 158 3.61 -6.09 -4.33
C GLN A 158 3.99 -6.54 -5.75
N LYS A 159 3.78 -7.83 -6.08
CA LYS A 159 3.99 -8.34 -7.44
C LYS A 159 3.00 -7.71 -8.43
N TRP A 160 1.75 -7.54 -8.02
CA TRP A 160 0.73 -6.87 -8.81
C TRP A 160 1.11 -5.41 -9.08
N LEU A 161 1.49 -4.66 -8.04
CA LEU A 161 1.91 -3.26 -8.16
C LEU A 161 3.12 -3.10 -9.08
N LEU A 162 4.12 -3.99 -8.96
CA LEU A 162 5.27 -3.98 -9.86
C LEU A 162 4.86 -4.26 -11.31
N GLY A 163 3.99 -5.26 -11.54
CA GLY A 163 3.47 -5.56 -12.87
C GLY A 163 2.68 -4.39 -13.47
N LEU A 164 1.82 -3.76 -12.67
CA LEU A 164 1.05 -2.57 -13.06
C LEU A 164 1.97 -1.40 -13.39
N ALA A 165 2.96 -1.11 -12.55
CA ALA A 165 3.91 -0.05 -12.75
C ALA A 165 4.74 -0.25 -14.03
N LEU A 166 5.20 -1.47 -14.30
CA LEU A 166 5.91 -1.82 -15.53
C LEU A 166 5.03 -1.68 -16.76
N ALA A 167 3.79 -2.19 -16.70
CA ALA A 167 2.84 -2.07 -17.81
C ALA A 167 2.55 -0.61 -18.14
N LEU A 168 2.36 0.24 -17.12
CA LEU A 168 2.15 1.67 -17.31
C LEU A 168 3.41 2.38 -17.81
N ALA A 169 4.61 1.98 -17.37
CA ALA A 169 5.85 2.58 -17.84
C ALA A 169 6.02 2.36 -19.35
N VAL A 170 5.69 1.16 -19.85
CA VAL A 170 5.67 0.87 -21.29
C VAL A 170 4.52 1.61 -21.99
N ALA A 171 3.29 1.50 -21.47
CA ALA A 171 2.11 2.09 -22.11
C ALA A 171 2.20 3.62 -22.25
N CYS A 172 2.74 4.29 -21.23
CA CYS A 172 2.98 5.73 -21.24
C CYS A 172 4.35 6.11 -21.80
N ASN A 173 5.17 5.14 -22.23
CA ASN A 173 6.56 5.30 -22.63
C ASN A 173 7.34 6.24 -21.69
N VAL A 174 7.39 5.87 -20.42
CA VAL A 174 8.17 6.57 -19.39
C VAL A 174 9.50 5.84 -19.27
N ASP A 175 10.44 6.20 -20.13
CA ASP A 175 11.78 5.63 -20.21
C ASP A 175 12.77 6.45 -19.37
N THR A 176 13.22 5.88 -18.25
CA THR A 176 14.20 6.51 -17.36
C THR A 176 15.50 6.90 -18.08
N ILE A 177 16.02 6.04 -18.96
CA ILE A 177 17.32 6.27 -19.61
C ILE A 177 17.19 7.44 -20.59
N HIS A 178 16.14 7.45 -21.41
CA HIS A 178 15.87 8.56 -22.32
C HIS A 178 15.62 9.87 -21.55
N ILE A 179 14.85 9.82 -20.46
CA ILE A 179 14.61 11.00 -19.60
C ILE A 179 15.93 11.57 -19.05
N ILE A 180 16.83 10.71 -18.56
CA ILE A 180 18.14 11.14 -18.06
C ILE A 180 18.97 11.77 -19.18
N GLN A 181 18.98 11.17 -20.36
CA GLN A 181 19.70 11.70 -21.52
C GLN A 181 19.16 13.08 -21.92
N SER A 182 17.84 13.26 -21.98
CA SER A 182 17.23 14.54 -22.34
C SER A 182 17.45 15.62 -21.28
N LEU A 183 17.28 15.29 -20.00
CA LEU A 183 17.54 16.23 -18.90
C LEU A 183 19.02 16.63 -18.80
N SER A 184 19.95 15.71 -19.09
CA SER A 184 21.38 16.02 -19.05
C SER A 184 21.85 16.81 -20.29
N SER A 185 21.17 16.65 -21.42
CA SER A 185 21.53 17.31 -22.69
C SER A 185 20.88 18.68 -22.87
N ASP A 186 19.74 18.96 -22.23
CA ASP A 186 19.04 20.24 -22.29
C ASP A 186 19.03 20.97 -20.92
N PRO A 187 19.92 21.97 -20.73
CA PRO A 187 19.98 22.74 -19.48
C PRO A 187 18.70 23.50 -19.15
N LYS A 188 17.92 23.92 -20.16
CA LYS A 188 16.67 24.66 -19.96
C LYS A 188 15.59 23.71 -19.45
N LEU A 189 15.43 22.56 -20.10
CA LEU A 189 14.49 21.52 -19.66
C LEU A 189 14.79 21.09 -18.22
N LEU A 190 16.07 20.91 -17.87
CA LEU A 190 16.48 20.60 -16.51
C LEU A 190 16.09 21.71 -15.53
N ALA A 191 16.36 22.98 -15.87
CA ALA A 191 16.02 24.12 -15.00
C ALA A 191 14.51 24.25 -14.77
N ASP A 192 13.69 24.06 -15.80
CA ASP A 192 12.23 24.13 -15.75
C ASP A 192 11.66 22.99 -14.89
N THR A 193 12.12 21.76 -15.13
CA THR A 193 11.75 20.56 -14.34
C THR A 193 12.05 20.77 -12.85
N VAL A 194 13.25 21.27 -12.56
CA VAL A 194 13.71 21.48 -11.19
C VAL A 194 12.95 22.62 -10.50
N THR A 195 12.54 23.65 -11.24
CA THR A 195 11.70 24.74 -10.71
C THR A 195 10.34 24.21 -10.27
N GLN A 196 9.70 23.37 -11.10
CA GLN A 196 8.45 22.71 -10.73
C GLN A 196 8.62 21.74 -9.55
N ALA A 197 9.73 21.01 -9.51
CA ALA A 197 10.07 20.10 -8.42
C ALA A 197 10.17 20.85 -7.08
N ILE A 198 10.88 21.98 -7.04
CA ILE A 198 10.99 22.82 -5.84
C ILE A 198 9.63 23.38 -5.44
N SER A 199 8.84 23.87 -6.41
CA SER A 199 7.49 24.38 -6.12
C SER A 199 6.61 23.30 -5.48
N THR A 200 6.71 22.06 -5.97
CA THR A 200 5.95 20.93 -5.43
C THR A 200 6.43 20.53 -4.04
N ALA A 201 7.75 20.49 -3.81
CA ALA A 201 8.31 20.17 -2.50
C ALA A 201 7.95 21.23 -1.43
N LYS A 202 7.95 22.52 -1.81
CA LYS A 202 7.60 23.64 -0.92
C LYS A 202 6.11 23.76 -0.63
N ALA A 203 5.26 23.34 -1.56
CA ALA A 203 3.80 23.33 -1.38
C ALA A 203 3.32 22.34 -0.30
N GLY A 204 4.22 21.57 0.33
CA GLY A 204 3.90 20.85 1.55
C GLY A 204 2.89 19.70 1.37
N THR A 205 2.96 18.97 0.26
CA THR A 205 2.08 17.80 0.00
C THR A 205 2.35 16.60 0.92
N ALA A 206 3.17 16.75 1.97
CA ALA A 206 3.56 15.68 2.90
C ALA A 206 2.38 15.08 3.67
N GLY A 207 1.29 15.84 3.87
CA GLY A 207 0.06 15.36 4.52
C GLY A 207 -1.00 14.79 3.58
N GLN A 208 -0.76 14.77 2.26
CA GLN A 208 -1.78 14.43 1.24
C GLN A 208 -1.33 13.38 0.21
N VAL A 209 -0.08 12.91 0.25
CA VAL A 209 0.32 11.74 -0.55
C VAL A 209 -0.21 10.49 0.16
N VAL A 210 -1.49 10.21 -0.05
CA VAL A 210 -2.13 8.97 0.41
C VAL A 210 -1.29 7.81 -0.09
N THR A 211 -0.79 7.00 0.83
CA THR A 211 -0.21 5.69 0.51
C THR A 211 -1.33 4.85 -0.10
N PRO A 212 -1.23 4.36 -1.34
CA PRO A 212 -2.17 3.34 -1.81
C PRO A 212 -2.14 2.20 -0.80
N HIS A 213 -3.31 1.70 -0.39
CA HIS A 213 -3.42 0.74 0.70
C HIS A 213 -2.87 -0.64 0.25
N THR A 214 -1.55 -0.74 0.19
CA THR A 214 -0.78 -1.92 -0.21
C THR A 214 -0.33 -2.70 1.03
N GLU A 215 -0.45 -2.07 2.20
CA GLU A 215 -0.24 -2.72 3.49
C GLU A 215 -1.51 -3.51 3.85
N PRO A 216 -1.40 -4.83 4.13
CA PRO A 216 -2.51 -5.56 4.71
C PRO A 216 -2.83 -4.94 6.07
N ALA A 217 -4.12 -4.83 6.40
CA ALA A 217 -4.52 -4.64 7.78
C ALA A 217 -3.88 -5.78 8.60
N GLY A 218 -2.85 -5.48 9.38
CA GLY A 218 -2.38 -6.39 10.42
C GLY A 218 -3.54 -6.63 11.38
N ALA A 219 -3.52 -7.77 12.09
CA ALA A 219 -4.52 -8.10 13.11
C ALA A 219 -4.62 -7.04 14.25
N ALA A 220 -3.70 -6.06 14.28
CA ALA A 220 -3.63 -4.98 15.24
C ALA A 220 -3.99 -3.58 14.70
N GLN A 221 -4.25 -3.40 13.40
CA GLN A 221 -4.70 -2.10 12.89
C GLN A 221 -6.21 -2.08 12.67
N PRO A 222 -6.95 -1.17 13.34
CA PRO A 222 -8.30 -0.82 12.92
C PRO A 222 -8.22 -0.36 11.47
N SER A 223 -8.87 -1.08 10.58
CA SER A 223 -9.20 -0.54 9.27
C SER A 223 -10.10 0.69 9.49
N PRO A 224 -9.98 1.77 8.70
CA PRO A 224 -10.96 2.84 8.73
C PRO A 224 -12.36 2.26 8.54
N GLY A 225 -13.33 2.77 9.29
CA GLY A 225 -14.73 2.35 9.23
C GLY A 225 -15.38 2.53 7.85
N PRO A 226 -16.64 2.11 7.68
CA PRO A 226 -17.26 1.93 6.36
C PRO A 226 -17.37 3.23 5.57
N ALA A 227 -16.89 3.19 4.33
CA ALA A 227 -17.20 4.07 3.19
C ALA A 227 -16.74 5.54 3.23
N GLU A 228 -16.78 6.27 4.35
CA GLU A 228 -16.46 7.71 4.31
C GLU A 228 -14.96 7.99 4.06
N ASP A 229 -14.08 7.22 4.71
CA ASP A 229 -12.63 7.43 4.59
C ASP A 229 -12.09 6.88 3.26
N THR A 230 -12.57 5.74 2.76
CA THR A 230 -12.14 5.18 1.46
C THR A 230 -12.53 6.07 0.28
N THR A 231 -13.73 6.67 0.31
CA THR A 231 -14.20 7.55 -0.78
C THR A 231 -13.44 8.87 -0.78
N GLN A 232 -13.14 9.42 0.40
CA GLN A 232 -12.27 10.59 0.54
C GLN A 232 -10.84 10.29 0.06
N ASN A 233 -10.24 9.19 0.49
CA ASN A 233 -8.90 8.77 0.07
C ASN A 233 -8.81 8.54 -1.44
N LEU A 234 -9.83 7.92 -2.06
CA LEU A 234 -9.87 7.72 -3.51
C LEU A 234 -9.97 9.04 -4.28
N SER A 235 -10.83 9.96 -3.83
CA SER A 235 -10.96 11.28 -4.46
C SER A 235 -9.65 12.09 -4.38
N GLN A 236 -8.94 12.01 -3.26
CA GLN A 236 -7.63 12.64 -3.10
C GLN A 236 -6.58 12.02 -4.02
N LEU A 237 -6.54 10.69 -4.14
CA LEU A 237 -5.64 10.00 -5.06
C LEU A 237 -5.88 10.38 -6.52
N ILE A 238 -7.14 10.45 -6.95
CA ILE A 238 -7.52 10.88 -8.30
C ILE A 238 -7.13 12.35 -8.53
N ASN A 239 -7.40 13.24 -7.58
CA ASN A 239 -7.01 14.65 -7.67
C ASN A 239 -5.49 14.82 -7.75
N ASN A 240 -4.74 14.06 -6.95
CA ASN A 240 -3.28 14.05 -6.99
C ASN A 240 -2.75 13.53 -8.33
N ALA A 241 -3.36 12.47 -8.89
CA ALA A 241 -2.99 11.95 -10.21
C ALA A 241 -3.31 12.95 -11.33
N ASN A 242 -4.46 13.61 -11.30
CA ASN A 242 -4.82 14.67 -12.26
C ASN A 242 -3.85 15.86 -12.19
N ALA A 243 -3.49 16.28 -10.97
CA ALA A 243 -2.49 17.32 -10.77
C ALA A 243 -1.11 16.88 -11.28
N ALA A 244 -0.74 15.60 -11.06
CA ALA A 244 0.51 15.05 -11.55
C ALA A 244 0.55 15.00 -13.08
N MET A 245 -0.54 14.58 -13.72
CA MET A 245 -0.66 14.55 -15.18
C MET A 245 -0.54 15.96 -15.78
N THR A 246 -1.20 16.96 -15.17
CA THR A 246 -1.08 18.37 -15.59
C THR A 246 0.35 18.90 -15.43
N LYS A 247 1.06 18.50 -14.37
CA LYS A 247 2.48 18.87 -14.20
C LYS A 247 3.37 18.18 -15.23
N LEU A 248 3.12 16.90 -15.53
CA LEU A 248 3.82 16.17 -16.58
C LEU A 248 3.61 16.77 -17.97
N SER A 249 2.43 17.30 -18.29
CA SER A 249 2.23 18.00 -19.57
C SER A 249 2.95 19.35 -19.62
N ASN A 250 3.11 20.02 -18.47
CA ASN A 250 3.78 21.32 -18.39
C ASN A 250 5.31 21.20 -18.41
N VAL A 251 5.87 20.07 -17.97
CA VAL A 251 7.29 19.77 -18.16
C VAL A 251 7.42 19.07 -19.51
N SER A 252 8.14 19.64 -20.47
CA SER A 252 8.34 19.03 -21.81
C SER A 252 9.28 17.80 -21.77
N VAL A 253 9.04 16.87 -20.85
CA VAL A 253 9.77 15.60 -20.75
C VAL A 253 9.37 14.70 -21.93
N PRO A 254 10.30 13.96 -22.54
CA PRO A 254 9.99 12.99 -23.59
C PRO A 254 9.27 11.77 -23.00
N ILE A 255 7.97 11.90 -22.79
CA ILE A 255 7.06 10.81 -22.42
C ILE A 255 6.05 10.55 -23.53
N GLY A 256 5.52 9.34 -23.60
CA GLY A 256 4.51 8.95 -24.58
C GLY A 256 5.08 8.50 -25.92
N TRP A 257 4.16 8.03 -26.77
CA TRP A 257 4.46 7.42 -28.07
C TRP A 257 4.34 8.44 -29.21
N SER A 258 5.20 9.46 -29.20
CA SER A 258 5.27 10.43 -30.31
C SER A 258 5.95 9.84 -31.54
N GLN A 259 5.75 10.44 -32.72
CA GLN A 259 6.44 10.01 -33.94
C GLN A 259 7.97 10.10 -33.80
N ALA A 260 8.48 11.15 -33.16
CA ALA A 260 9.90 11.32 -32.88
C ALA A 260 10.43 10.23 -31.93
N GLN A 261 9.63 9.83 -30.94
CA GLN A 261 9.97 8.73 -30.05
C GLN A 261 10.03 7.39 -30.79
N MET A 262 9.03 7.10 -31.62
CA MET A 262 9.04 5.88 -32.43
C MET A 262 10.28 5.84 -33.32
N GLN A 263 10.65 6.97 -33.94
CA GLN A 263 11.88 7.14 -34.71
C GLN A 263 13.14 6.88 -33.88
N TYR A 264 13.22 7.42 -32.66
CA TYR A 264 14.34 7.20 -31.73
C TYR A 264 14.53 5.70 -31.40
N LEU A 265 13.43 4.97 -31.22
CA LEU A 265 13.43 3.55 -30.86
C LEU A 265 13.68 2.58 -32.04
N TYR A 266 13.77 3.05 -33.30
CA TYR A 266 14.17 2.18 -34.41
C TYR A 266 15.64 1.75 -34.31
N ASP A 267 16.47 2.54 -33.64
CA ASP A 267 17.84 2.14 -33.36
C ASP A 267 17.85 0.99 -32.32
N PRO A 268 18.48 -0.15 -32.61
CA PRO A 268 18.50 -1.29 -31.68
C PRO A 268 19.12 -0.97 -30.31
N GLY A 269 20.11 -0.07 -30.26
CA GLY A 269 20.75 0.34 -29.02
C GLY A 269 19.80 1.17 -28.14
N HIS A 270 19.08 2.10 -28.74
CA HIS A 270 18.04 2.88 -28.04
C HIS A 270 16.87 2.00 -27.61
N PHE A 271 16.46 1.01 -28.40
CA PHE A 271 15.40 0.09 -27.99
C PHE A 271 15.80 -0.74 -26.76
N VAL A 272 17.02 -1.28 -26.74
CA VAL A 272 17.55 -2.00 -25.55
C VAL A 272 17.67 -1.05 -24.35
N GLY A 273 18.12 0.18 -24.58
CA GLY A 273 18.10 1.25 -23.58
C GLY A 273 16.69 1.48 -23.02
N ALA A 274 15.67 1.55 -23.87
CA ALA A 274 14.29 1.77 -23.46
C ALA A 274 13.71 0.59 -22.67
N LEU A 275 14.07 -0.65 -23.01
CA LEU A 275 13.67 -1.82 -22.21
C LEU A 275 14.21 -1.72 -20.77
N LEU A 276 15.48 -1.34 -20.61
CA LEU A 276 16.07 -1.10 -19.30
C LEU A 276 15.45 0.13 -18.62
N GLY A 277 15.17 1.17 -19.39
CA GLY A 277 14.56 2.40 -18.90
C GLY A 277 13.15 2.19 -18.36
N TRP A 278 12.28 1.48 -19.07
CA TRP A 278 10.94 1.11 -18.60
C TRP A 278 11.01 0.20 -17.37
N PHE A 279 11.97 -0.72 -17.34
CA PHE A 279 12.19 -1.57 -16.17
C PHE A 279 12.58 -0.75 -14.93
N LEU A 280 13.52 0.19 -15.07
CA LEU A 280 13.92 1.10 -13.99
C LEU A 280 12.76 1.98 -13.53
N THR A 281 11.98 2.53 -14.47
CA THR A 281 10.78 3.32 -14.16
C THR A 281 9.77 2.49 -13.37
N GLY A 282 9.47 1.26 -13.81
CA GLY A 282 8.51 0.39 -13.12
C GLY A 282 8.97 0.01 -11.71
N LEU A 283 10.26 -0.28 -11.53
CA LEU A 283 10.86 -0.49 -10.20
C LEU A 283 10.73 0.76 -9.33
N ALA A 284 11.11 1.93 -9.85
CA ALA A 284 11.02 3.19 -9.13
C ALA A 284 9.57 3.48 -8.72
N ALA A 285 8.61 3.34 -9.63
CA ALA A 285 7.20 3.57 -9.35
C ALA A 285 6.61 2.59 -8.33
N SER A 286 7.10 1.35 -8.30
CA SER A 286 6.68 0.35 -7.31
C SER A 286 7.07 0.71 -5.87
N LEU A 287 8.03 1.62 -5.66
CA LEU A 287 8.39 2.17 -4.34
C LEU A 287 7.31 3.14 -3.80
N GLY A 288 6.46 3.66 -4.67
CA GLY A 288 5.34 4.52 -4.32
C GLY A 288 5.69 6.01 -4.18
N ALA A 289 4.66 6.84 -4.25
CA ALA A 289 4.78 8.29 -4.20
C ALA A 289 5.37 8.84 -2.88
N PRO A 290 5.06 8.30 -1.68
CA PRO A 290 5.62 8.79 -0.43
C PRO A 290 7.15 8.71 -0.38
N PHE A 291 7.73 7.61 -0.89
CA PHE A 291 9.18 7.43 -0.97
C PHE A 291 9.85 8.52 -1.82
N TRP A 292 9.32 8.77 -3.01
CA TRP A 292 9.88 9.77 -3.92
C TRP A 292 9.61 11.21 -3.47
N PHE A 293 8.53 11.45 -2.73
CA PHE A 293 8.28 12.74 -2.11
C PHE A 293 9.32 13.03 -1.01
N ASP A 294 9.57 12.10 -0.10
CA ASP A 294 10.60 12.26 0.94
C ASP A 294 12.00 12.42 0.32
N THR A 295 12.30 11.62 -0.71
CA THR A 295 13.54 11.74 -1.49
C THR A 295 13.68 13.13 -2.14
N LEU A 296 12.61 13.64 -2.75
CA LEU A 296 12.59 14.98 -3.35
C LEU A 296 12.81 16.07 -2.29
N GLN A 297 12.14 15.99 -1.14
CA GLN A 297 12.31 16.94 -0.04
C GLN A 297 13.76 16.96 0.45
N ARG A 298 14.37 15.79 0.64
CA ARG A 298 15.78 15.69 1.04
C ARG A 298 16.70 16.39 0.04
N PHE A 299 16.54 16.16 -1.27
CA PHE A 299 17.36 16.81 -2.29
C PHE A 299 17.14 18.32 -2.37
N VAL A 300 15.90 18.79 -2.25
CA VAL A 300 15.58 20.23 -2.23
C VAL A 300 16.18 20.92 -1.00
N ASN A 301 16.14 20.28 0.17
CA ASN A 301 16.73 20.81 1.41
C ASN A 301 18.26 20.87 1.34
N ILE A 302 18.91 19.85 0.76
CA ILE A 302 20.36 19.88 0.51
C ILE A 302 20.71 21.05 -0.41
N ARG A 303 19.91 21.28 -1.46
CA ARG A 303 20.13 22.39 -2.39
C ARG A 303 19.95 23.76 -1.73
N SER A 304 18.99 23.93 -0.81
CA SER A 304 18.80 25.20 -0.11
C SER A 304 19.93 25.49 0.88
N ASN A 305 20.42 24.47 1.59
CA ASN A 305 21.49 24.62 2.59
C ASN A 305 22.89 24.76 1.97
N GLY A 306 23.06 24.30 0.73
CA GLY A 306 24.31 24.44 -0.03
C GLY A 306 24.53 25.80 -0.71
N ARG A 307 23.57 26.74 -0.63
CA ARG A 307 23.82 28.15 -1.01
C ARG A 307 24.52 28.85 0.15
N ALA A 308 25.85 28.96 0.10
CA ALA A 308 26.60 29.84 0.99
C ALA A 308 26.12 31.31 0.83
N PRO A 309 26.15 32.14 1.90
CA PRO A 309 25.85 33.56 1.77
C PRO A 309 26.89 34.21 0.86
N ASN A 310 26.45 34.84 -0.22
CA ASN A 310 27.32 35.61 -1.09
C ASN A 310 27.91 36.79 -0.29
N GLU A 311 29.21 36.72 -0.05
CA GLU A 311 30.20 37.80 0.00
C GLU A 311 29.68 39.23 -0.28
N LYS A 312 29.02 39.80 0.73
CA LYS A 312 28.84 41.26 0.93
C LYS A 312 28.85 41.53 2.43
N ASP A 313 29.96 41.20 3.07
CA ASP A 313 30.32 41.74 4.39
C ASP A 313 31.84 41.69 4.61
N ILE A 314 32.62 41.80 3.53
CA ILE A 314 34.04 42.14 3.64
C ILE A 314 34.12 43.66 3.79
N GLY A 315 34.13 44.06 5.05
CA GLY A 315 34.47 45.37 5.61
C GLY A 315 34.63 46.53 4.63
N THR A 316 33.66 47.44 4.66
CA THR A 316 33.97 48.87 4.54
C THR A 316 34.78 49.28 5.77
N LYS A 317 36.09 49.09 5.67
CA LYS A 317 37.07 49.75 6.54
C LYS A 317 36.87 51.26 6.36
N LYS A 318 36.36 51.93 7.39
CA LYS A 318 36.45 53.38 7.52
C LYS A 318 37.91 53.71 7.80
N ASP A 319 38.64 54.10 6.77
CA ASP A 319 39.88 54.87 6.89
C ASP A 319 39.55 56.30 6.45
N GLY A 320 39.80 57.29 7.33
CA GLY A 320 39.66 58.73 7.06
C GLY A 320 38.73 59.46 8.00
#